data_AF-A0A6C0HWZ7-F1
#
_entry.id   AF-A0A6C0HWZ7-F1
#
_cell.length_a   1.000
_cell.length_b   1.000
_cell.length_c   1.000
_cell.angle_alpha   90.00
_cell.angle_beta   90.00
_cell.angle_gamma   90.00
#
_symmetry.space_group_name_H-M   'P 1'
#
loop_
_entity.id
_entity.type
_entity.pdbx_description
1 polymer ?
#
loop_
_entity_poly.entity_id
_entity_poly.type
_entity_poly.pdbx_seq_one_letter_code
_entity_poly.pdbx_strand_id
1 'polypeptide(L)'
;MFHDLTLRDGSHAIAHQLTEEMIEEYCIFAEDAGIEVIEVGHGNGLGASSILIGESLLTDFDMITIAKRHLKKTKLSVHIIPGLATITRDIDPAIELGVDIFRIASHCTEASLTKTHIEYLVNKGKNVYGVLMMSASCSVETLYNEANKMKSYGAMAIIIMDSSGSYKPIDVSERIKALTKLELPIGFHGHNNLYLAVANSLAAIESGASIIDVTLRGFGAGAGNTPLEIMIFLQESKSIDKNKVLEYCDKFKLHTPLCKPINILTSKFKLFGGFEKHILTACAKYNISYIKLIEEIGKQELVAGQEDFIYIIANSLQSSQIS
;
A
#
# COMPACT_ATOMS: atom_id res chain seq x y z
N MET A 1 -12.24 11.64 -1.73
CA MET A 1 -12.44 10.38 -2.47
C MET A 1 -11.82 9.25 -1.67
N PHE A 2 -12.49 8.11 -1.59
CA PHE A 2 -11.95 6.90 -0.98
C PHE A 2 -11.45 5.96 -2.06
N HIS A 3 -10.21 5.51 -1.92
CA HIS A 3 -9.62 4.50 -2.80
C HIS A 3 -9.50 3.21 -2.00
N ASP A 4 -10.15 2.16 -2.49
CA ASP A 4 -10.21 0.88 -1.80
C ASP A 4 -9.09 -0.04 -2.30
N LEU A 5 -8.23 -0.48 -1.38
CA LEU A 5 -7.05 -1.29 -1.65
C LEU A 5 -7.17 -2.72 -1.13
N THR A 6 -8.39 -3.18 -0.84
CA THR A 6 -8.65 -4.51 -0.25
C THR A 6 -8.11 -5.62 -1.14
N LEU A 7 -8.13 -5.45 -2.46
CA LEU A 7 -7.62 -6.42 -3.44
C LEU A 7 -6.16 -6.17 -3.86
N ARG A 8 -5.44 -5.23 -3.24
CA ARG A 8 -4.00 -5.04 -3.44
C ARG A 8 -3.24 -5.10 -2.14
N ASP A 9 -3.43 -4.13 -1.24
CA ASP A 9 -2.73 -4.16 0.05
C ASP A 9 -3.18 -5.37 0.90
N GLY A 10 -4.48 -5.70 0.84
CA GLY A 10 -5.04 -6.93 1.42
C GLY A 10 -4.39 -8.22 0.92
N SER A 11 -3.81 -8.21 -0.29
CA SER A 11 -3.06 -9.34 -0.83
C SER A 11 -1.93 -9.78 0.12
N HIS A 12 -1.29 -8.85 0.84
CA HIS A 12 -0.26 -9.17 1.85
C HIS A 12 -0.79 -10.06 2.97
N ALA A 13 -1.99 -9.79 3.47
CA ALA A 13 -2.58 -10.49 4.61
C ALA A 13 -2.87 -11.97 4.31
N ILE A 14 -3.01 -12.34 3.03
CA ILE A 14 -3.24 -13.71 2.57
C ILE A 14 -2.11 -14.23 1.68
N ALA A 15 -0.91 -13.66 1.81
CA ALA A 15 0.27 -14.10 1.07
C ALA A 15 0.07 -14.22 -0.46
N HIS A 16 -0.62 -13.24 -1.03
CA HIS A 16 -0.88 -13.11 -2.47
C HIS A 16 -1.75 -14.22 -3.06
N GLN A 17 -2.53 -14.91 -2.23
CA GLN A 17 -3.43 -15.99 -2.64
C GLN A 17 -4.86 -15.51 -2.94
N LEU A 18 -5.00 -14.34 -3.59
CA LEU A 18 -6.29 -13.88 -4.08
C LEU A 18 -6.81 -14.87 -5.14
N THR A 19 -8.02 -15.39 -4.93
CA THR A 19 -8.69 -16.28 -5.88
C THR A 19 -9.58 -15.48 -6.83
N GLU A 20 -9.99 -16.09 -7.95
CA GLU A 20 -10.92 -15.46 -8.89
C GLU A 20 -12.25 -15.13 -8.22
N GLU A 21 -12.80 -16.07 -7.43
CA GLU A 21 -14.04 -15.87 -6.65
C GLU A 21 -13.93 -14.66 -5.72
N MET A 22 -12.82 -14.51 -4.99
CA MET A 22 -12.62 -13.36 -4.09
C MET A 22 -12.61 -12.01 -4.84
N ILE A 23 -11.94 -11.95 -6.00
CA ILE A 23 -11.85 -10.74 -6.80
C ILE A 23 -13.21 -10.41 -7.42
N GLU A 24 -13.89 -11.41 -7.99
CA GLU A 24 -15.22 -11.27 -8.59
C GLU A 24 -16.25 -10.81 -7.56
N GLU A 25 -16.40 -11.52 -6.43
CA GLU A 25 -17.34 -11.17 -5.37
C GLU A 25 -17.11 -9.74 -4.87
N TYR A 26 -15.85 -9.37 -4.64
CA TYR A 26 -15.51 -8.04 -4.13
C TYR A 26 -15.75 -6.94 -5.16
N CYS A 27 -15.41 -7.16 -6.43
CA CYS A 27 -15.65 -6.17 -7.49
C CYS A 27 -17.14 -5.95 -7.76
N ILE A 28 -17.97 -7.00 -7.71
CA ILE A 28 -19.43 -6.88 -7.81
C ILE A 28 -19.96 -6.03 -6.65
N PHE A 29 -19.52 -6.32 -5.43
CA PHE A 29 -19.86 -5.53 -4.24
C PHE A 29 -19.44 -4.07 -4.40
N ALA A 30 -18.19 -3.81 -4.80
CA ALA A 30 -17.63 -2.47 -4.89
C ALA A 30 -18.38 -1.60 -5.91
N GLU A 31 -18.70 -2.15 -7.08
CA GLU A 31 -19.49 -1.48 -8.12
C GLU A 31 -20.91 -1.18 -7.62
N ASP A 32 -21.56 -2.14 -6.94
CA ASP A 32 -22.92 -2.00 -6.44
C ASP A 32 -23.05 -1.04 -5.24
N ALA A 33 -22.00 -0.95 -4.41
CA ALA A 33 -21.88 -0.02 -3.29
C ALA A 33 -21.45 1.40 -3.72
N GLY A 34 -21.03 1.59 -4.97
CA GLY A 34 -20.59 2.89 -5.49
C GLY A 34 -19.19 3.30 -5.03
N ILE A 35 -18.30 2.33 -4.76
CA ILE A 35 -16.88 2.62 -4.47
C ILE A 35 -16.24 3.28 -5.69
N GLU A 36 -15.53 4.39 -5.50
CA GLU A 36 -15.03 5.21 -6.60
C GLU A 36 -13.83 4.57 -7.32
N VAL A 37 -12.89 4.02 -6.55
CA VAL A 37 -11.67 3.41 -7.06
C VAL A 37 -11.36 2.13 -6.30
N ILE A 38 -11.02 1.07 -7.03
CA ILE A 38 -10.52 -0.20 -6.49
C ILE A 38 -9.12 -0.43 -7.03
N GLU A 39 -8.18 -0.78 -6.15
CA GLU A 39 -6.85 -1.23 -6.52
C GLU A 39 -6.75 -2.75 -6.44
N VAL A 40 -6.27 -3.39 -7.52
CA VAL A 40 -6.08 -4.84 -7.59
C VAL A 40 -4.63 -5.20 -7.86
N GLY A 41 -4.15 -6.29 -7.27
CA GLY A 41 -2.91 -6.95 -7.68
C GLY A 41 -2.13 -7.58 -6.54
N HIS A 42 -0.89 -7.98 -6.84
CA HIS A 42 0.07 -8.36 -5.82
C HIS A 42 0.29 -7.19 -4.82
N GLY A 43 0.62 -7.50 -3.56
CA GLY A 43 0.76 -6.49 -2.50
C GLY A 43 1.78 -5.39 -2.78
N ASN A 44 2.87 -5.73 -3.47
CA ASN A 44 3.92 -4.83 -3.98
C ASN A 44 3.67 -4.33 -5.42
N GLY A 45 2.50 -4.58 -5.99
CA GLY A 45 2.14 -4.13 -7.34
C GLY A 45 2.58 -5.06 -8.46
N LEU A 46 2.44 -4.56 -9.71
CA LEU A 46 2.68 -5.35 -10.92
C LEU A 46 4.11 -5.90 -11.00
N GLY A 47 4.25 -7.10 -11.53
CA GLY A 47 5.54 -7.76 -11.77
C GLY A 47 6.28 -8.20 -10.49
N ALA A 48 5.64 -8.09 -9.33
CA ALA A 48 6.26 -8.41 -8.04
C ALA A 48 6.21 -9.89 -7.66
N SER A 49 5.29 -10.66 -8.25
CA SER A 49 5.16 -12.10 -7.99
C SER A 49 6.47 -12.83 -8.25
N SER A 50 7.11 -13.32 -7.18
CA SER A 50 8.46 -13.88 -7.25
C SER A 50 8.78 -14.72 -6.01
N ILE A 51 9.83 -15.54 -6.09
CA ILE A 51 10.33 -16.29 -4.93
C ILE A 51 10.75 -15.36 -3.77
N LEU A 52 11.29 -14.18 -4.08
CA LEU A 52 11.80 -13.25 -3.08
C LEU A 52 10.67 -12.59 -2.28
N ILE A 53 9.66 -12.07 -2.99
CA ILE A 53 8.61 -11.24 -2.38
C ILE A 53 7.38 -12.08 -2.00
N GLY A 54 7.10 -13.13 -2.77
CA GLY A 54 5.93 -14.00 -2.64
C GLY A 54 5.29 -14.24 -4.00
N GLU A 55 4.91 -15.50 -4.26
CA GLU A 55 4.25 -15.87 -5.51
C GLU A 55 2.73 -15.64 -5.40
N SER A 56 2.17 -14.90 -6.35
CA SER A 56 0.73 -14.75 -6.49
C SER A 56 0.09 -16.05 -6.99
N LEU A 57 -1.11 -16.35 -6.50
CA LEU A 57 -1.92 -17.46 -7.02
C LEU A 57 -2.36 -17.23 -8.47
N LEU A 58 -2.74 -15.99 -8.77
CA LEU A 58 -3.15 -15.53 -10.10
C LEU A 58 -2.12 -14.58 -10.68
N THR A 59 -2.02 -14.53 -12.00
CA THR A 59 -1.18 -13.53 -12.65
C THR A 59 -1.78 -12.13 -12.49
N ASP A 60 -0.96 -11.09 -12.60
CA ASP A 60 -1.46 -9.70 -12.57
C ASP A 60 -2.54 -9.46 -13.64
N PHE A 61 -2.37 -10.05 -14.82
CA PHE A 61 -3.30 -9.90 -15.94
C PHE A 61 -4.62 -10.63 -15.70
N ASP A 62 -4.61 -11.81 -15.07
CA ASP A 62 -5.83 -12.50 -14.67
C ASP A 62 -6.61 -11.64 -13.68
N MET A 63 -5.95 -11.13 -12.64
CA MET A 63 -6.58 -10.30 -11.62
C MET A 63 -7.20 -9.02 -12.21
N ILE A 64 -6.47 -8.32 -13.09
CA ILE A 64 -6.99 -7.13 -13.80
C ILE A 64 -8.18 -7.50 -14.69
N THR A 65 -8.08 -8.60 -15.43
CA THR A 65 -9.13 -9.05 -16.35
C THR A 65 -10.41 -9.38 -15.59
N ILE A 66 -10.31 -10.11 -14.48
CA ILE A 66 -11.45 -10.42 -13.61
C ILE A 66 -12.06 -9.11 -13.09
N ALA A 67 -11.26 -8.20 -12.53
CA ALA A 67 -11.77 -6.93 -12.02
C ALA A 67 -12.52 -6.11 -13.10
N LYS A 68 -11.96 -5.95 -14.31
CA LYS A 68 -12.62 -5.19 -15.40
C LYS A 68 -13.89 -5.84 -15.94
N ARG A 69 -14.09 -7.15 -15.77
CA ARG A 69 -15.36 -7.80 -16.12
C ARG A 69 -16.52 -7.20 -15.31
N HIS A 70 -16.28 -6.84 -14.05
CA HIS A 70 -17.33 -6.41 -13.11
C HIS A 70 -17.34 -4.90 -12.84
N LEU A 71 -16.19 -4.21 -12.89
CA LEU A 71 -16.11 -2.77 -12.66
C LEU A 71 -16.45 -1.98 -13.94
N LYS A 72 -17.51 -1.17 -13.89
CA LYS A 72 -18.01 -0.34 -15.01
C LYS A 72 -17.95 1.14 -14.68
N LYS A 73 -18.43 1.53 -13.50
CA LYS A 73 -18.37 2.92 -13.00
C LYS A 73 -17.18 3.11 -12.07
N THR A 74 -16.88 2.11 -11.25
CA THR A 74 -15.72 2.09 -10.37
C THR A 74 -14.44 2.05 -11.22
N LYS A 75 -13.51 2.95 -10.96
CA LYS A 75 -12.23 2.99 -11.67
C LYS A 75 -11.32 1.90 -11.13
N LEU A 76 -10.64 1.20 -12.04
CA LEU A 76 -9.61 0.24 -11.66
C LEU A 76 -8.24 0.92 -11.57
N SER A 77 -7.56 0.74 -10.44
CA SER A 77 -6.17 1.14 -10.28
C SER A 77 -5.23 -0.04 -10.08
N VAL A 78 -3.95 0.19 -10.39
CA VAL A 78 -2.85 -0.74 -10.12
C VAL A 78 -1.69 -0.01 -9.47
N HIS A 79 -0.95 -0.73 -8.62
CA HIS A 79 0.26 -0.27 -7.99
C HIS A 79 1.49 -0.72 -8.79
N ILE A 80 2.49 0.15 -8.94
CA ILE A 80 3.71 -0.11 -9.71
C ILE A 80 4.90 0.43 -8.94
N ILE A 81 5.91 -0.39 -8.73
CA ILE A 81 7.22 0.02 -8.22
C ILE A 81 8.24 -0.14 -9.36
N PRO A 82 8.86 0.95 -9.86
CA PRO A 82 10.00 0.86 -10.77
C PRO A 82 11.12 0.01 -10.15
N GLY A 83 11.64 -0.94 -10.91
CA GLY A 83 12.57 -1.97 -10.43
C GLY A 83 11.90 -3.34 -10.26
N LEU A 84 10.58 -3.36 -9.98
CA LEU A 84 9.77 -4.59 -10.07
C LEU A 84 9.06 -4.64 -11.41
N ALA A 85 8.26 -3.61 -11.74
CA ALA A 85 7.52 -3.53 -12.98
C ALA A 85 8.31 -2.78 -14.08
N THR A 86 8.18 -3.26 -15.30
CA THR A 86 8.74 -2.64 -16.51
C THR A 86 7.62 -2.27 -17.49
N ILE A 87 7.90 -1.29 -18.35
CA ILE A 87 6.91 -0.75 -19.28
C ILE A 87 6.35 -1.86 -20.19
N THR A 88 7.21 -2.54 -20.94
CA THR A 88 6.79 -3.50 -21.95
C THR A 88 6.19 -4.77 -21.36
N ARG A 89 6.74 -5.27 -20.24
CA ARG A 89 6.28 -6.53 -19.66
C ARG A 89 4.96 -6.37 -18.91
N ASP A 90 4.79 -5.28 -18.16
CA ASP A 90 3.73 -5.19 -17.15
C ASP A 90 2.76 -4.04 -17.42
N ILE A 91 3.27 -2.86 -17.80
CA ILE A 91 2.46 -1.65 -17.95
C ILE A 91 1.66 -1.65 -19.25
N ASP A 92 2.29 -1.99 -20.37
CA ASP A 92 1.63 -2.03 -21.68
C ASP A 92 0.42 -2.99 -21.68
N PRO A 93 0.54 -4.24 -21.20
CA PRO A 93 -0.62 -5.10 -21.06
C PRO A 93 -1.68 -4.54 -20.10
N ALA A 94 -1.30 -3.93 -18.97
CA ALA A 94 -2.26 -3.30 -18.06
C ALA A 94 -3.02 -2.12 -18.71
N ILE A 95 -2.37 -1.36 -19.59
CA ILE A 95 -3.02 -0.32 -20.41
C ILE A 95 -4.07 -0.94 -21.34
N GLU A 96 -3.70 -2.01 -22.04
CA GLU A 96 -4.56 -2.73 -23.00
C GLU A 96 -5.78 -3.36 -22.31
N LEU A 97 -5.58 -3.90 -21.11
CA LEU A 97 -6.65 -4.46 -20.29
C LEU A 97 -7.60 -3.39 -19.72
N GLY A 98 -7.29 -2.11 -19.88
CA GLY A 98 -8.20 -1.02 -19.54
C GLY A 98 -8.09 -0.52 -18.10
N VAL A 99 -6.91 -0.59 -17.49
CA VAL A 99 -6.65 0.10 -16.21
C VAL A 99 -6.81 1.62 -16.37
N ASP A 100 -7.47 2.23 -15.38
CA ASP A 100 -7.89 3.63 -15.39
C ASP A 100 -6.88 4.55 -14.67
N ILE A 101 -6.28 4.06 -13.57
CA ILE A 101 -5.34 4.81 -12.73
C ILE A 101 -4.08 3.98 -12.47
N PHE A 102 -2.92 4.55 -12.73
CA PHE A 102 -1.63 3.94 -12.48
C PHE A 102 -0.95 4.65 -11.31
N ARG A 103 -0.68 3.91 -10.23
CA ARG A 103 0.00 4.44 -9.04
C ARG A 103 1.48 4.07 -9.08
N ILE A 104 2.34 5.05 -9.37
CA ILE A 104 3.78 4.84 -9.52
C ILE A 104 4.49 5.19 -8.21
N ALA A 105 5.01 4.16 -7.56
CA ALA A 105 5.55 4.22 -6.23
C ALA A 105 7.07 4.16 -6.22
N SER A 106 7.67 4.90 -5.30
CA SER A 106 9.07 4.74 -4.91
C SER A 106 9.18 4.85 -3.40
N HIS A 107 10.35 4.51 -2.86
CA HIS A 107 10.72 5.00 -1.53
C HIS A 107 10.66 6.55 -1.52
N CYS A 108 10.33 7.14 -0.38
CA CYS A 108 10.11 8.59 -0.24
C CYS A 108 11.35 9.47 -0.45
N THR A 109 12.49 8.90 -0.82
CA THR A 109 13.74 9.60 -1.18
C THR A 109 14.14 9.38 -2.65
N GLU A 110 13.45 8.50 -3.36
CA GLU A 110 13.90 7.96 -4.65
C GLU A 110 12.93 8.28 -5.80
N ALA A 111 12.24 9.43 -5.75
CA ALA A 111 11.21 9.73 -6.74
C ALA A 111 11.76 9.89 -8.16
N SER A 112 13.06 10.15 -8.33
CA SER A 112 13.73 10.18 -9.63
C SER A 112 13.55 8.88 -10.42
N LEU A 113 13.47 7.72 -9.75
CA LEU A 113 13.26 6.41 -10.39
C LEU A 113 11.89 6.29 -11.06
N THR A 114 10.92 7.11 -10.65
CA THR A 114 9.56 7.08 -11.21
C THR A 114 9.41 7.85 -12.52
N LYS A 115 10.41 8.67 -12.89
CA LYS A 115 10.33 9.59 -14.03
C LYS A 115 9.90 8.89 -15.32
N THR A 116 10.63 7.84 -15.71
CA THR A 116 10.39 7.12 -16.96
C THR A 116 8.98 6.52 -17.02
N HIS A 117 8.51 5.94 -15.92
CA HIS A 117 7.19 5.32 -15.84
C HIS A 117 6.07 6.35 -15.87
N ILE A 118 6.21 7.46 -15.11
CA ILE A 118 5.22 8.54 -15.09
C ILE A 118 5.12 9.20 -16.46
N GLU A 119 6.23 9.66 -17.03
CA GLU A 119 6.25 10.33 -18.34
C GLU A 119 5.68 9.43 -19.44
N TYR A 120 6.01 8.13 -19.43
CA TYR A 120 5.46 7.17 -20.39
C TYR A 120 3.93 7.09 -20.32
N LEU A 121 3.37 6.90 -19.12
CA LEU A 121 1.93 6.76 -18.93
C LEU A 121 1.18 8.06 -19.22
N VAL A 122 1.75 9.21 -18.84
CA VAL A 122 1.21 10.53 -19.17
C VAL A 122 1.16 10.73 -20.69
N ASN A 123 2.24 10.36 -21.41
CA ASN A 123 2.28 10.42 -22.88
C ASN A 123 1.26 9.47 -23.55
N LYS A 124 0.87 8.40 -22.87
CA LYS A 124 -0.22 7.48 -23.28
C LYS A 124 -1.62 7.98 -22.87
N GLY A 125 -1.72 9.16 -22.25
CA GLY A 125 -2.99 9.75 -21.81
C GLY A 125 -3.63 9.05 -20.62
N LYS A 126 -2.85 8.36 -19.79
CA LYS A 126 -3.34 7.67 -18.58
C LYS A 126 -3.32 8.57 -17.36
N ASN A 127 -4.19 8.28 -16.38
CA ASN A 127 -4.16 8.96 -15.09
C ASN A 127 -3.04 8.38 -14.24
N VAL A 128 -2.10 9.23 -13.80
CA VAL A 128 -0.91 8.79 -13.08
C VAL A 128 -0.82 9.46 -11.72
N TYR A 129 -0.77 8.65 -10.66
CA TYR A 129 -0.62 9.12 -9.28
C TYR A 129 0.77 8.75 -8.80
N GLY A 130 1.53 9.72 -8.29
CA GLY A 130 2.81 9.47 -7.65
C GLY A 130 2.61 8.97 -6.22
N VAL A 131 3.40 7.99 -5.80
CA VAL A 131 3.30 7.39 -4.47
C VAL A 131 4.67 7.40 -3.78
N LEU A 132 4.73 7.97 -2.58
CA LEU A 132 5.94 8.00 -1.75
C LEU A 132 5.74 7.08 -0.54
N MET A 133 6.31 5.88 -0.64
CA MET A 133 6.29 4.86 0.42
C MET A 133 7.26 5.20 1.55
N MET A 134 7.04 4.61 2.72
CA MET A 134 7.91 4.78 3.89
C MET A 134 8.08 6.25 4.29
N SER A 135 7.08 7.11 4.08
CA SER A 135 7.23 8.58 4.22
C SER A 135 7.66 9.04 5.62
N ALA A 136 7.60 8.16 6.64
CA ALA A 136 8.08 8.41 7.99
C ALA A 136 9.62 8.39 8.11
N SER A 137 10.34 7.88 7.10
CA SER A 137 11.80 7.78 7.09
C SER A 137 12.50 9.08 6.68
N CYS A 138 11.80 10.04 6.07
CA CYS A 138 12.38 11.31 5.64
C CYS A 138 11.75 12.55 6.30
N SER A 139 12.42 13.69 6.13
CA SER A 139 11.94 14.99 6.59
C SER A 139 10.78 15.50 5.72
N VAL A 140 10.00 16.44 6.24
CA VAL A 140 8.92 17.09 5.49
C VAL A 140 9.45 17.79 4.23
N GLU A 141 10.64 18.40 4.32
CA GLU A 141 11.29 19.08 3.19
C GLU A 141 11.70 18.09 2.10
N THR A 142 12.35 16.99 2.46
CA THR A 142 12.71 15.92 1.52
C THR A 142 11.47 15.38 0.84
N LEU A 143 10.43 15.06 1.60
CA LEU A 143 9.17 14.54 1.09
C LEU A 143 8.51 15.50 0.08
N TYR A 144 8.50 16.81 0.38
CA TYR A 144 8.00 17.83 -0.53
C TYR A 144 8.80 17.88 -1.84
N ASN A 145 10.13 17.84 -1.76
CA ASN A 145 11.00 17.88 -2.93
C ASN A 145 10.81 16.65 -3.82
N GLU A 146 10.71 15.45 -3.25
CA GLU A 146 10.43 14.22 -3.99
C GLU A 146 9.03 14.24 -4.64
N ALA A 147 8.01 14.71 -3.93
CA ALA A 147 6.67 14.89 -4.48
C ALA A 147 6.65 15.91 -5.64
N ASN A 148 7.41 17.00 -5.51
CA ASN A 148 7.54 18.00 -6.57
C ASN A 148 8.22 17.44 -7.82
N LYS A 149 9.16 16.48 -7.68
CA LYS A 149 9.71 15.75 -8.83
C LYS A 149 8.62 14.96 -9.55
N MET A 150 7.84 14.15 -8.84
CA MET A 150 6.74 13.38 -9.43
C MET A 150 5.70 14.27 -10.12
N LYS A 151 5.34 15.41 -9.50
CA LYS A 151 4.51 16.45 -10.14
C LYS A 151 5.13 16.92 -11.46
N SER A 152 6.43 17.24 -11.46
CA SER A 152 7.13 17.72 -12.67
C SER A 152 7.20 16.69 -13.79
N TYR A 153 7.08 15.39 -13.46
CA TYR A 153 7.01 14.30 -14.44
C TYR A 153 5.60 14.08 -15.00
N GLY A 154 4.59 14.76 -14.43
CA GLY A 154 3.20 14.73 -14.89
C GLY A 154 2.25 13.95 -13.99
N ALA A 155 2.66 13.53 -12.79
CA ALA A 155 1.72 12.96 -11.82
C ALA A 155 0.63 13.99 -11.46
N MET A 156 -0.63 13.58 -11.56
CA MET A 156 -1.78 14.44 -11.29
C MET A 156 -2.27 14.37 -9.83
N ALA A 157 -1.74 13.43 -9.05
CA ALA A 157 -1.96 13.32 -7.61
C ALA A 157 -0.70 12.79 -6.94
N ILE A 158 -0.50 13.09 -5.66
CA ILE A 158 0.57 12.53 -4.84
C ILE A 158 -0.02 11.88 -3.60
N ILE A 159 0.34 10.62 -3.33
CA ILE A 159 -0.07 9.88 -2.15
C ILE A 159 1.16 9.56 -1.32
N ILE A 160 1.10 9.84 -0.02
CA ILE A 160 2.12 9.39 0.92
C ILE A 160 1.62 8.18 1.71
N MET A 161 2.50 7.22 1.94
CA MET A 161 2.16 6.00 2.67
C MET A 161 2.98 5.88 3.96
N ASP A 162 2.26 5.78 5.09
CA ASP A 162 2.83 5.37 6.38
C ASP A 162 3.05 3.86 6.39
N SER A 163 3.92 3.37 5.51
CA SER A 163 4.14 1.95 5.27
C SER A 163 4.69 1.19 6.50
N SER A 164 5.17 1.92 7.52
CA SER A 164 5.57 1.38 8.82
C SER A 164 4.49 1.49 9.90
N GLY A 165 3.37 2.18 9.64
CA GLY A 165 2.30 2.42 10.61
C GLY A 165 2.80 3.11 11.87
N SER A 166 3.65 4.12 11.69
CA SER A 166 4.43 4.76 12.76
C SER A 166 4.05 6.21 13.01
N TYR A 167 3.24 6.81 12.14
CA TYR A 167 2.83 8.19 12.34
C TYR A 167 1.86 8.37 13.48
N LYS A 168 1.96 9.54 14.11
CA LYS A 168 0.91 10.16 14.91
C LYS A 168 0.16 11.20 14.07
N PRO A 169 -1.04 11.63 14.50
CA PRO A 169 -1.84 12.61 13.76
C PRO A 169 -1.10 13.91 13.43
N ILE A 170 -0.21 14.38 14.32
CA ILE A 170 0.59 15.57 14.10
C ILE A 170 1.60 15.38 12.95
N ASP A 171 2.27 14.22 12.88
CA ASP A 171 3.25 13.91 11.84
C ASP A 171 2.61 13.89 10.45
N VAL A 172 1.37 13.39 10.37
CA VAL A 172 0.55 13.40 9.15
C VAL A 172 0.16 14.81 8.80
N SER A 173 -0.35 15.58 9.77
CA SER A 173 -0.83 16.94 9.54
C SER A 173 0.27 17.85 8.97
N GLU A 174 1.48 17.78 9.53
CA GLU A 174 2.63 18.56 9.07
C GLU A 174 2.99 18.23 7.61
N ARG A 175 3.04 16.94 7.26
CA ARG A 175 3.40 16.48 5.90
C ARG A 175 2.34 16.83 4.88
N ILE A 176 1.07 16.56 5.18
CA ILE A 176 -0.02 16.87 4.27
C ILE A 176 -0.12 18.38 4.04
N LYS A 177 -0.03 19.22 5.08
CA LYS A 177 -0.03 20.69 4.93
C LYS A 177 1.14 21.21 4.08
N ALA A 178 2.29 20.56 4.14
CA ALA A 178 3.41 20.92 3.26
C ALA A 178 3.11 20.53 1.81
N LEU A 179 2.61 19.32 1.58
CA LEU A 179 2.34 18.78 0.25
C LEU A 179 1.17 19.47 -0.47
N THR A 180 0.17 19.96 0.25
CA THR A 180 -0.96 20.69 -0.37
C THR A 180 -0.52 21.98 -1.08
N LYS A 181 0.66 22.52 -0.74
CA LYS A 181 1.29 23.65 -1.46
C LYS A 181 1.70 23.29 -2.90
N LEU A 182 1.70 22.01 -3.27
CA LEU A 182 1.90 21.57 -4.64
C LEU A 182 0.67 21.80 -5.53
N GLU A 183 -0.47 22.25 -4.99
CA GLU A 183 -1.68 22.59 -5.75
C GLU A 183 -2.20 21.46 -6.64
N LEU A 184 -2.09 20.22 -6.15
CA LEU A 184 -2.65 19.02 -6.76
C LEU A 184 -3.23 18.11 -5.67
N PRO A 185 -4.15 17.19 -6.01
CA PRO A 185 -4.72 16.23 -5.06
C PRO A 185 -3.66 15.48 -4.25
N ILE A 186 -3.70 15.66 -2.91
CA ILE A 186 -2.84 14.94 -1.99
C ILE A 186 -3.63 13.80 -1.35
N GLY A 187 -3.00 12.64 -1.27
CA GLY A 187 -3.55 11.45 -0.64
C GLY A 187 -2.74 10.93 0.53
N PHE A 188 -3.42 10.19 1.40
CA PHE A 188 -2.81 9.54 2.55
C PHE A 188 -3.23 8.07 2.63
N HIS A 189 -2.25 7.22 2.93
CA HIS A 189 -2.42 5.79 3.18
C HIS A 189 -1.82 5.44 4.54
N GLY A 190 -2.65 4.90 5.44
CA GLY A 190 -2.28 4.59 6.82
C GLY A 190 -2.39 3.11 7.18
N HIS A 191 -1.46 2.65 8.03
CA HIS A 191 -1.49 1.31 8.62
C HIS A 191 -1.80 1.34 10.13
N ASN A 192 -2.40 0.26 10.63
CA ASN A 192 -2.86 0.09 12.00
C ASN A 192 -1.80 -0.51 12.95
N ASN A 193 -0.51 -0.43 12.61
CA ASN A 193 0.54 -1.01 13.46
C ASN A 193 0.56 -0.42 14.89
N LEU A 194 0.02 0.80 15.06
CA LEU A 194 -0.28 1.43 16.35
C LEU A 194 -1.78 1.72 16.57
N TYR A 195 -2.67 1.14 15.76
CA TYR A 195 -4.11 1.45 15.70
C TYR A 195 -4.45 2.93 15.47
N LEU A 196 -3.57 3.65 14.77
CA LEU A 196 -3.75 5.07 14.49
C LEU A 196 -4.24 5.36 13.07
N ALA A 197 -4.49 4.36 12.22
CA ALA A 197 -4.77 4.60 10.79
C ALA A 197 -5.99 5.50 10.59
N VAL A 198 -7.09 5.27 11.33
CA VAL A 198 -8.29 6.12 11.27
C VAL A 198 -8.01 7.55 11.73
N ALA A 199 -7.36 7.73 12.89
CA ALA A 199 -7.03 9.05 13.41
C ALA A 199 -6.09 9.82 12.48
N ASN A 200 -5.11 9.12 11.89
CA ASN A 200 -4.18 9.67 10.92
C ASN A 200 -4.89 10.05 9.61
N SER A 201 -5.82 9.23 9.12
CA SER A 201 -6.64 9.55 7.95
C SER A 201 -7.52 10.79 8.19
N LEU A 202 -8.13 10.95 9.37
CA LEU A 202 -8.87 12.17 9.72
C LEU A 202 -7.94 13.40 9.74
N ALA A 203 -6.78 13.28 10.36
CA ALA A 203 -5.78 14.36 10.41
C ALA A 203 -5.28 14.76 9.00
N ALA A 204 -5.15 13.79 8.09
CA ALA A 204 -4.85 14.05 6.70
C ALA A 204 -5.96 14.86 6.02
N ILE A 205 -7.23 14.46 6.18
CA ILE A 205 -8.39 15.19 5.63
C ILE A 205 -8.43 16.62 6.17
N GLU A 206 -8.32 16.80 7.49
CA GLU A 206 -8.30 18.13 8.14
C GLU A 206 -7.15 19.02 7.64
N SER A 207 -6.06 18.39 7.18
CA SER A 207 -4.88 19.06 6.63
C SER A 207 -4.94 19.31 5.13
N GLY A 208 -6.02 18.89 4.46
CA GLY A 208 -6.30 19.15 3.04
C GLY A 208 -6.05 17.97 2.10
N ALA A 209 -5.87 16.75 2.61
CA ALA A 209 -5.86 15.56 1.76
C ALA A 209 -7.26 15.33 1.14
N SER A 210 -7.31 15.07 -0.16
CA SER A 210 -8.55 14.82 -0.90
C SER A 210 -8.71 13.35 -1.30
N ILE A 211 -7.68 12.53 -1.10
CA ILE A 211 -7.66 11.09 -1.36
C ILE A 211 -7.31 10.36 -0.06
N ILE A 212 -8.11 9.38 0.33
CA ILE A 212 -7.79 8.50 1.46
C ILE A 212 -7.86 7.06 0.99
N ASP A 213 -6.75 6.36 1.15
CA ASP A 213 -6.70 4.92 0.92
C ASP A 213 -7.34 4.20 2.10
N VAL A 214 -8.21 3.24 1.80
CA VAL A 214 -8.98 2.45 2.75
C VAL A 214 -9.03 1.00 2.31
N THR A 215 -9.44 0.12 3.21
CA THR A 215 -9.68 -1.30 2.92
C THR A 215 -10.89 -1.76 3.72
N LEU A 216 -11.68 -2.71 3.22
CA LEU A 216 -12.80 -3.26 3.97
C LEU A 216 -12.31 -3.92 5.25
N ARG A 217 -12.91 -3.56 6.39
CA ARG A 217 -12.55 -4.06 7.72
C ARG A 217 -11.08 -3.85 8.08
N GLY A 218 -10.38 -2.94 7.41
CA GLY A 218 -8.94 -2.72 7.61
C GLY A 218 -8.05 -3.83 7.05
N PHE A 219 -8.52 -4.66 6.12
CA PHE A 219 -7.77 -5.78 5.56
C PHE A 219 -6.55 -5.33 4.73
N GLY A 220 -5.34 -5.60 5.20
CA GLY A 220 -4.08 -5.14 4.57
C GLY A 220 -2.82 -5.62 5.29
N ALA A 221 -1.64 -5.14 4.88
CA ALA A 221 -0.37 -5.57 5.44
C ALA A 221 -0.21 -5.23 6.95
N GLY A 222 0.65 -5.99 7.65
CA GLY A 222 0.94 -5.78 9.06
C GLY A 222 -0.31 -5.94 9.94
N ALA A 223 -0.65 -4.91 10.70
CA ALA A 223 -1.87 -4.87 11.51
C ALA A 223 -3.11 -4.36 10.75
N GLY A 224 -3.05 -4.29 9.41
CA GLY A 224 -4.12 -3.80 8.56
C GLY A 224 -4.05 -2.31 8.26
N ASN A 225 -5.05 -1.81 7.54
CA ASN A 225 -5.10 -0.46 6.98
C ASN A 225 -6.32 0.32 7.52
N THR A 226 -6.48 1.58 7.14
CA THR A 226 -7.67 2.37 7.48
C THR A 226 -8.97 1.67 7.02
N PRO A 227 -9.91 1.33 7.92
CA PRO A 227 -11.13 0.62 7.54
C PRO A 227 -12.12 1.51 6.76
N LEU A 228 -12.58 1.04 5.61
CA LEU A 228 -13.52 1.74 4.71
C LEU A 228 -14.83 2.07 5.45
N GLU A 229 -15.42 1.07 6.09
CA GLU A 229 -16.72 1.17 6.76
C GLU A 229 -16.70 2.20 7.89
N ILE A 230 -15.55 2.40 8.55
CA ILE A 230 -15.42 3.46 9.56
C ILE A 230 -15.35 4.83 8.88
N MET A 231 -14.50 4.97 7.86
CA MET A 231 -14.26 6.26 7.21
C MET A 231 -15.48 6.82 6.48
N ILE A 232 -16.28 5.98 5.81
CA ILE A 232 -17.49 6.44 5.13
C ILE A 232 -18.55 6.96 6.10
N PHE A 233 -18.57 6.47 7.34
CA PHE A 233 -19.46 6.97 8.39
C PHE A 233 -18.94 8.28 8.96
N LEU A 234 -17.66 8.33 9.35
CA LEU A 234 -17.05 9.54 9.92
C LEU A 234 -17.06 10.75 8.96
N GLN A 235 -16.93 10.50 7.66
CA GLN A 235 -16.95 11.56 6.64
C GLN A 235 -18.32 11.76 5.99
N GLU A 236 -19.35 11.08 6.51
CA GLU A 236 -20.71 11.14 5.98
C GLU A 236 -20.80 10.96 4.45
N SER A 237 -20.06 9.98 3.91
CA SER A 237 -19.99 9.77 2.46
C SER A 237 -21.38 9.64 1.84
N LYS A 238 -21.63 10.40 0.76
CA LYS A 238 -22.87 10.36 -0.02
C LYS A 238 -22.74 9.57 -1.31
N SER A 239 -21.51 9.28 -1.75
CA SER A 239 -21.22 8.53 -2.97
C SER A 239 -21.25 7.02 -2.76
N ILE A 240 -21.01 6.56 -1.53
CA ILE A 240 -20.92 5.14 -1.18
C ILE A 240 -22.13 4.73 -0.34
N ASP A 241 -22.80 3.64 -0.72
CA ASP A 241 -23.90 3.05 0.03
C ASP A 241 -23.39 2.36 1.30
N LYS A 242 -23.59 3.03 2.43
CA LYS A 242 -23.12 2.58 3.75
C LYS A 242 -23.76 1.26 4.18
N ASN A 243 -25.03 1.02 3.84
CA ASN A 243 -25.71 -0.20 4.26
C ASN A 243 -25.14 -1.41 3.55
N LYS A 244 -24.91 -1.31 2.23
CA LYS A 244 -24.26 -2.37 1.46
C LYS A 244 -22.86 -2.70 1.97
N VAL A 245 -22.09 -1.67 2.34
CA VAL A 245 -20.76 -1.86 2.94
C VAL A 245 -20.87 -2.64 4.26
N LEU A 246 -21.78 -2.26 5.16
CA LEU A 246 -21.96 -2.97 6.44
C LEU A 246 -22.45 -4.42 6.23
N GLU A 247 -23.41 -4.64 5.34
CA GLU A 247 -23.89 -5.99 5.01
C GLU A 247 -22.80 -6.87 4.40
N TYR A 248 -21.90 -6.29 3.61
CA TYR A 248 -20.78 -7.03 3.05
C TYR A 248 -19.69 -7.30 4.08
N CYS A 249 -19.44 -6.39 5.03
CA CYS A 249 -18.54 -6.63 6.17
C CYS A 249 -18.91 -7.91 6.94
N ASP A 250 -20.20 -8.16 7.15
CA ASP A 250 -20.70 -9.36 7.84
C ASP A 250 -20.45 -10.65 7.05
N LYS A 251 -20.40 -10.56 5.72
CA LYS A 251 -20.13 -11.68 4.80
C LYS A 251 -18.64 -11.84 4.49
N PHE A 252 -17.80 -10.88 4.85
CA PHE A 252 -16.39 -10.88 4.52
C PHE A 252 -15.66 -12.01 5.26
N LYS A 253 -15.32 -13.06 4.51
CA LYS A 253 -14.74 -14.31 5.03
C LYS A 253 -13.28 -14.18 5.45
N LEU A 254 -12.57 -13.17 4.95
CA LEU A 254 -11.15 -12.97 5.24
C LEU A 254 -10.95 -12.35 6.63
N HIS A 255 -9.91 -12.81 7.33
CA HIS A 255 -9.58 -12.30 8.65
C HIS A 255 -8.75 -11.02 8.55
N THR A 256 -9.29 -9.93 9.08
CA THR A 256 -8.50 -8.71 9.31
C THR A 256 -7.35 -9.01 10.27
N PRO A 257 -6.10 -8.66 9.91
CA PRO A 257 -4.98 -8.75 10.84
C PRO A 257 -5.19 -7.89 12.08
N LEU A 258 -4.85 -8.44 13.25
CA LEU A 258 -4.82 -7.68 14.50
C LEU A 258 -3.39 -7.22 14.79
N CYS A 259 -3.24 -6.06 15.43
CA CYS A 259 -1.93 -5.61 15.90
C CYS A 259 -1.36 -6.60 16.93
N LYS A 260 -0.15 -7.08 16.65
CA LYS A 260 0.66 -7.95 17.50
C LYS A 260 1.87 -7.19 18.04
N PRO A 261 2.56 -7.70 19.07
CA PRO A 261 3.80 -7.09 19.57
C PRO A 261 4.88 -6.86 18.49
N ILE A 262 4.97 -7.72 17.48
CA ILE A 262 5.89 -7.53 16.35
C ILE A 262 5.57 -6.24 15.56
N ASN A 263 4.30 -5.90 15.35
CA ASN A 263 3.90 -4.69 14.63
C ASN A 263 4.29 -3.41 15.36
N ILE A 264 4.22 -3.44 16.70
CA ILE A 264 4.65 -2.33 17.55
C ILE A 264 6.16 -2.11 17.39
N LEU A 265 6.94 -3.20 17.34
CA LEU A 265 8.39 -3.11 17.17
C LEU A 265 8.77 -2.68 15.76
N THR A 266 8.16 -3.24 14.71
CA THR A 266 8.42 -2.79 13.34
C THR A 266 8.05 -1.33 13.16
N SER A 267 6.97 -0.86 13.78
CA SER A 267 6.60 0.57 13.80
C SER A 267 7.63 1.43 14.55
N LYS A 268 8.09 1.00 15.73
CA LYS A 268 9.13 1.69 16.51
C LYS A 268 10.42 1.92 15.70
N PHE A 269 10.83 0.92 14.91
CA PHE A 269 12.03 0.99 14.07
C PHE A 269 11.74 1.44 12.63
N LYS A 270 10.51 1.90 12.34
CA LYS A 270 10.07 2.35 11.01
C LYS A 270 10.36 1.34 9.90
N LEU A 271 10.14 0.06 10.16
CA LEU A 271 10.32 -1.01 9.19
C LEU A 271 9.08 -1.17 8.31
N PHE A 272 9.30 -1.58 7.06
CA PHE A 272 8.23 -1.85 6.12
C PHE A 272 7.30 -2.96 6.63
N GLY A 273 5.97 -2.75 6.56
CA GLY A 273 4.98 -3.69 7.08
C GLY A 273 5.05 -5.10 6.46
N GLY A 274 5.47 -5.21 5.19
CA GLY A 274 5.65 -6.50 4.51
C GLY A 274 6.74 -7.40 5.12
N PHE A 275 7.64 -6.85 5.95
CA PHE A 275 8.72 -7.63 6.56
C PHE A 275 8.25 -8.59 7.67
N GLU A 276 7.05 -8.42 8.24
CA GLU A 276 6.57 -9.23 9.38
C GLU A 276 6.71 -10.73 9.10
N LYS A 277 6.22 -11.20 7.95
CA LYS A 277 6.24 -12.62 7.60
C LYS A 277 7.66 -13.16 7.41
N HIS A 278 8.55 -12.38 6.79
CA HIS A 278 9.95 -12.75 6.58
C HIS A 278 10.71 -12.80 7.90
N ILE A 279 10.46 -11.85 8.81
CA ILE A 279 11.05 -11.84 10.16
C ILE A 279 10.64 -13.09 10.93
N LEU A 280 9.34 -13.43 10.95
CA LEU A 280 8.84 -14.61 11.66
C LEU A 280 9.39 -15.91 11.06
N THR A 281 9.48 -15.99 9.73
CA THR A 281 10.04 -17.15 9.03
C THR A 281 11.53 -17.31 9.32
N ALA A 282 12.30 -16.22 9.27
CA ALA A 282 13.73 -16.22 9.61
C ALA A 282 13.95 -16.60 11.08
N CYS A 283 13.14 -16.08 12.01
CA CYS A 283 13.22 -16.41 13.43
C CYS A 283 12.97 -17.89 13.70
N ALA A 284 11.96 -18.49 13.04
CA ALA A 284 11.69 -19.92 13.13
C ALA A 284 12.83 -20.76 12.55
N LYS A 285 13.38 -20.34 11.39
CA LYS A 285 14.48 -21.05 10.71
C LYS A 285 15.79 -21.04 11.50
N TYR A 286 16.16 -19.88 12.05
CA TYR A 286 17.45 -19.69 12.73
C TYR A 286 17.33 -19.80 14.27
N ASN A 287 16.13 -20.09 14.79
CA ASN A 287 15.84 -20.21 16.23
C ASN A 287 16.31 -18.99 17.04
N ILE A 288 15.94 -17.79 16.59
CA ILE A 288 16.29 -16.53 17.24
C ILE A 288 15.04 -15.73 17.64
N SER A 289 15.20 -14.84 18.62
CA SER A 289 14.13 -13.93 19.05
C SER A 289 13.87 -12.86 17.98
N TYR A 290 12.59 -12.68 17.61
CA TYR A 290 12.18 -11.62 16.70
C TYR A 290 12.47 -10.22 17.26
N ILE A 291 12.53 -10.05 18.58
CA ILE A 291 12.89 -8.77 19.21
C ILE A 291 14.33 -8.40 18.82
N LYS A 292 15.28 -9.33 19.02
CA LYS A 292 16.70 -9.11 18.68
C LYS A 292 16.88 -8.91 17.18
N LEU A 293 16.20 -9.71 16.36
CA LEU A 293 16.30 -9.59 14.91
C LEU A 293 15.80 -8.22 14.43
N ILE A 294 14.65 -7.75 14.94
CA ILE A 294 14.10 -6.44 14.58
C ILE A 294 15.01 -5.29 15.04
N GLU A 295 15.62 -5.39 16.22
CA GLU A 295 16.58 -4.39 16.71
C GLU A 295 17.80 -4.28 15.79
N GLU A 296 18.33 -5.39 15.27
CA GLU A 296 19.44 -5.35 14.31
C GLU A 296 19.00 -4.86 12.94
N ILE A 297 17.86 -5.31 12.43
CA ILE A 297 17.31 -4.82 11.15
C ILE A 297 17.07 -3.31 11.22
N GLY A 298 16.57 -2.81 12.35
CA GLY A 298 16.34 -1.38 12.59
C GLY A 298 17.61 -0.52 12.53
N LYS A 299 18.80 -1.10 12.67
CA LYS A 299 20.08 -0.39 12.51
C LYS A 299 20.57 -0.33 11.06
N GLN A 300 20.00 -1.15 10.17
CA GLN A 300 20.44 -1.30 8.78
C GLN A 300 19.60 -0.47 7.79
N GLU A 301 18.57 0.23 8.26
CA GLU A 301 17.70 1.11 7.45
C GLU A 301 17.16 0.46 6.16
N LEU A 302 16.80 -0.83 6.23
CA LEU A 302 16.31 -1.59 5.09
C LEU A 302 15.01 -1.00 4.51
N VAL A 303 14.86 -1.04 3.19
CA VAL A 303 13.67 -0.62 2.44
C VAL A 303 12.94 -1.81 1.79
N ALA A 304 11.68 -1.61 1.39
CA ALA A 304 10.88 -2.64 0.72
C ALA A 304 11.61 -3.23 -0.50
N GLY A 305 11.54 -4.55 -0.69
CA GLY A 305 12.32 -5.27 -1.72
C GLY A 305 13.68 -5.82 -1.26
N GLN A 306 14.07 -5.57 -0.01
CA GLN A 306 15.30 -6.09 0.63
C GLN A 306 15.00 -7.21 1.64
N GLU A 307 13.96 -8.02 1.40
CA GLU A 307 13.52 -9.08 2.30
C GLU A 307 14.57 -10.19 2.49
N ASP A 308 15.52 -10.34 1.56
CA ASP A 308 16.64 -11.28 1.63
C ASP A 308 17.63 -10.96 2.77
N PHE A 309 17.91 -9.67 3.00
CA PHE A 309 18.81 -9.22 4.07
C PHE A 309 18.32 -9.63 5.47
N ILE A 310 17.01 -9.78 5.66
CA ILE A 310 16.42 -10.28 6.92
C ILE A 310 17.01 -11.66 7.28
N TYR A 311 17.15 -12.55 6.30
CA TYR A 311 17.71 -13.88 6.51
C TYR A 311 19.22 -13.86 6.73
N ILE A 312 19.94 -12.94 6.06
CA ILE A 312 21.38 -12.74 6.27
C ILE A 312 21.67 -12.28 7.70
N ILE A 313 20.93 -11.27 8.18
CA ILE A 313 21.06 -10.74 9.54
C ILE A 313 20.70 -11.82 10.57
N ALA A 314 19.63 -12.59 10.32
CA ALA A 314 19.23 -13.68 11.20
C ALA A 314 20.31 -14.77 11.32
N ASN A 315 20.94 -15.16 10.21
CA ASN A 315 22.03 -16.12 10.21
C ASN A 315 23.27 -15.61 10.97
N SER A 316 23.60 -14.33 10.82
CA SER A 316 24.68 -13.67 11.56
C SER A 316 24.42 -13.70 13.07
N LEU A 317 23.21 -13.34 13.50
CA LEU A 317 22.80 -13.36 14.90
C LEU A 317 22.85 -14.76 15.54
N GLN A 318 22.49 -15.80 14.79
CA GLN A 318 22.61 -17.18 15.25
C GLN A 318 24.08 -17.56 15.45
N SER A 319 24.94 -17.20 14.50
CA SER A 319 26.37 -17.50 14.54
C SER A 319 27.04 -16.87 15.77
N SER A 320 26.67 -15.63 16.13
CA SER A 320 27.17 -14.95 17.33
C SER A 320 26.61 -15.46 18.66
N GLN A 321 25.52 -16.26 18.67
CA GLN A 321 25.04 -16.93 19.90
C GLN A 321 25.79 -18.23 20.21
N ILE A 322 26.44 -18.82 19.21
CA ILE A 322 27.12 -20.10 19.31
C ILE A 322 28.62 -19.92 19.63
N SER A 323 29.18 -18.73 19.36
CA SER A 323 30.54 -18.31 19.73
C SER A 323 30.63 -17.80 21.17
#